data_AF-A0A374PBC9-F1
#
_entry.id   AF-A0A374PBC9-F1
#
_cell.length_a   1.000
_cell.length_b   1.000
_cell.length_c   1.000
_cell.angle_alpha   90.00
_cell.angle_beta   90.00
_cell.angle_gamma   90.00
#
_symmetry.space_group_name_H-M   'P 1'
#
loop_
_entity.id
_entity.type
_entity.pdbx_description
1 polymer ?
#
loop_
_entity_poly.entity_id
_entity_poly.type
_entity_poly.pdbx_seq_one_letter_code
_entity_poly.pdbx_strand_id
1 'polypeptide(L)'
;MDGLIIGLDLCDAYTRLCCHEREKTWCLPTVICRKKDDDEWYVGEEAYAYTLVGEGIIVDKLIKMVMKDGTATLGGVKYEGTTLLKIYLKKILALAREEFFSDEVKELVITLEKVEVKLMDALMYCADYLEIPRDRVHIISHTEGFVYYVLSQKKEVWSNQVAVFDLSEDSLHYHELKVQRGMKQMTVVAEDEALEESFNLDILNTPSGGKLADKILSSCAERLLSKKLFSSIFLTGKGFERQDWAGDFMKLLCSRRKVYMDQELFARGAAFKGMDYLHEKTSYPFICVCEGRLHSTISMKVLHKNRESQLIVAAAGDNWYESRSSVDLIVDNQDYVEFLVTPMDPKQKKLVKIPLEGFPKRPERTTRVGISVGFLDEKTMAVVLKDKGFGELFPASDAVVRQEVMI
;
A
#
# COMPACT_ATOMS: atom_id res chain seq x y z
N MET A 1 4.30 -30.57 -3.86
CA MET A 1 3.17 -29.63 -3.99
C MET A 1 3.78 -28.25 -4.10
N ASP A 2 3.30 -27.45 -5.04
CA ASP A 2 3.80 -26.08 -5.17
C ASP A 2 3.31 -25.26 -3.97
N GLY A 3 4.25 -24.71 -3.19
CA GLY A 3 3.96 -23.81 -2.06
C GLY A 3 3.02 -22.66 -2.41
N LEU A 4 2.42 -22.07 -1.38
CA LEU A 4 1.35 -21.08 -1.49
C LEU A 4 1.90 -19.69 -1.82
N ILE A 5 1.24 -19.02 -2.77
CA ILE A 5 1.41 -17.59 -3.06
C ILE A 5 0.15 -16.91 -2.58
N ILE A 6 0.23 -16.22 -1.45
CA ILE A 6 -0.90 -15.73 -0.69
C ILE A 6 -1.03 -14.22 -0.89
N GLY A 7 -2.20 -13.79 -1.35
CA GLY A 7 -2.63 -12.40 -1.28
C GLY A 7 -3.61 -12.22 -0.14
N LEU A 8 -3.32 -11.31 0.78
CA LEU A 8 -4.11 -11.04 1.98
C LEU A 8 -4.50 -9.56 2.02
N ASP A 9 -5.79 -9.28 1.94
CA ASP A 9 -6.34 -7.94 2.19
C ASP A 9 -6.78 -7.87 3.66
N LEU A 10 -6.20 -6.92 4.40
CA LEU A 10 -6.33 -6.84 5.85
C LEU A 10 -6.78 -5.43 6.26
N CYS A 11 -8.01 -5.33 6.78
CA CYS A 11 -8.52 -4.13 7.45
C CYS A 11 -9.26 -4.51 8.74
N ASP A 12 -9.73 -3.52 9.49
CA ASP A 12 -10.47 -3.78 10.73
C ASP A 12 -11.88 -4.35 10.52
N ALA A 13 -12.47 -4.15 9.34
CA ALA A 13 -13.82 -4.62 9.03
C ALA A 13 -13.79 -6.08 8.54
N TYR A 14 -12.85 -6.40 7.66
CA TYR A 14 -12.76 -7.70 7.01
C TYR A 14 -11.30 -8.08 6.71
N THR A 15 -11.11 -9.38 6.52
CA THR A 15 -9.90 -9.98 5.99
C THR A 15 -10.29 -10.84 4.81
N ARG A 16 -9.63 -10.65 3.67
CA ARG A 16 -9.82 -11.47 2.48
C ARG A 16 -8.53 -12.17 2.11
N LEU A 17 -8.60 -13.48 1.94
CA LEU A 17 -7.45 -14.31 1.59
C LEU A 17 -7.69 -14.95 0.23
N CYS A 18 -6.69 -14.83 -0.64
CA CYS A 18 -6.63 -15.47 -1.94
C CYS A 18 -5.31 -16.20 -2.10
N CYS A 19 -5.31 -17.31 -2.84
CA CYS A 19 -4.08 -17.96 -3.29
C CYS A 19 -4.01 -17.89 -4.82
N HIS A 20 -2.85 -17.58 -5.37
CA HIS A 20 -2.65 -17.53 -6.83
C HIS A 20 -3.03 -18.87 -7.48
N GLU A 21 -3.75 -18.81 -8.61
CA GLU A 21 -4.28 -20.00 -9.34
C GLU A 21 -5.15 -20.96 -8.50
N ARG A 22 -5.71 -20.50 -7.37
CA ARG A 22 -6.68 -21.26 -6.59
C ARG A 22 -8.06 -20.61 -6.67
N GLU A 23 -9.10 -21.43 -6.82
CA GLU A 23 -10.47 -20.93 -6.94
C GLU A 23 -11.05 -20.49 -5.60
N LYS A 24 -10.73 -21.21 -4.51
CA LYS A 24 -11.26 -20.89 -3.19
C LYS A 24 -10.63 -19.62 -2.63
N THR A 25 -11.50 -18.73 -2.17
CA THR A 25 -11.17 -17.52 -1.44
C THR A 25 -11.86 -17.54 -0.08
N TRP A 26 -11.34 -16.73 0.84
CA TRP A 26 -11.94 -16.51 2.15
C TRP A 26 -12.24 -15.04 2.29
N CYS A 27 -13.43 -14.71 2.78
CA CYS A 27 -13.81 -13.36 3.20
C CYS A 27 -14.41 -13.52 4.59
N LEU A 28 -13.74 -12.93 5.58
CA LEU A 28 -14.04 -13.12 6.99
C LEU A 28 -14.07 -11.75 7.67
N PRO A 29 -14.90 -11.52 8.68
CA PRO A 29 -14.75 -10.34 9.53
C PRO A 29 -13.43 -10.40 10.31
N THR A 30 -12.74 -9.26 10.45
CA THR A 30 -11.46 -9.18 11.20
C THR A 30 -11.70 -9.18 12.69
N VAL A 31 -12.06 -10.35 13.21
CA VAL A 31 -12.35 -10.58 14.61
C VAL A 31 -11.67 -11.85 15.10
N ILE A 32 -11.29 -11.84 16.37
CA ILE A 32 -10.71 -12.98 17.06
C ILE A 32 -11.45 -13.20 18.37
N CYS A 33 -11.66 -14.45 18.75
CA CYS A 33 -12.27 -14.83 20.00
C CYS A 33 -11.39 -15.83 20.74
N ARG A 34 -11.24 -15.64 22.05
CA ARG A 34 -10.70 -16.67 22.95
C ARG A 34 -11.85 -17.37 23.66
N LYS A 35 -11.85 -18.70 23.66
CA LYS A 35 -12.82 -19.50 24.43
C LYS A 35 -12.58 -19.28 25.93
N LYS A 36 -13.64 -19.28 26.74
CA LYS A 36 -13.53 -19.00 28.19
C LYS A 36 -12.93 -20.17 28.98
N ASP A 37 -13.29 -21.38 28.58
CA ASP A 37 -12.99 -22.61 29.33
C ASP A 37 -11.75 -23.36 28.81
N ASP A 38 -11.14 -22.88 27.70
CA ASP A 38 -9.92 -23.45 27.12
C ASP A 38 -9.10 -22.36 26.40
N ASP A 39 -7.79 -22.56 26.23
CA ASP A 39 -6.85 -21.64 25.57
C ASP A 39 -6.95 -21.67 24.03
N GLU A 40 -8.14 -21.97 23.52
CA GLU A 40 -8.44 -22.04 22.10
C GLU A 40 -8.86 -20.68 21.52
N TRP A 41 -8.47 -20.47 20.27
CA TRP A 41 -8.71 -19.24 19.53
C TRP A 41 -9.46 -19.51 18.23
N TYR A 42 -10.43 -18.67 17.95
CA TYR A 42 -11.32 -18.72 16.78
C TYR A 42 -11.33 -17.36 16.09
N VAL A 43 -11.56 -17.35 14.77
CA VAL A 43 -11.56 -16.12 13.94
C VAL A 43 -12.81 -16.06 13.08
N GLY A 44 -13.12 -14.88 12.54
CA GLY A 44 -14.23 -14.72 11.59
C GLY A 44 -15.60 -15.06 12.19
N GLU A 45 -16.42 -15.75 11.42
CA GLU A 45 -17.78 -16.16 11.79
C GLU A 45 -17.81 -17.09 13.01
N GLU A 46 -16.80 -17.97 13.16
CA GLU A 46 -16.70 -18.87 14.31
C GLU A 46 -16.47 -18.07 15.61
N ALA A 47 -15.68 -17.00 15.56
CA ALA A 47 -15.49 -16.13 16.70
C ALA A 47 -16.81 -15.48 17.17
N TYR A 48 -17.66 -15.07 16.23
CA TYR A 48 -19.00 -14.58 16.54
C TYR A 48 -19.89 -15.69 17.12
N ALA A 49 -19.86 -16.89 16.54
CA ALA A 49 -20.68 -18.02 16.99
C ALA A 49 -20.42 -18.36 18.47
N TYR A 50 -19.15 -18.50 18.88
CA TYR A 50 -18.78 -18.76 20.27
C TYR A 50 -19.18 -17.64 21.23
N THR A 51 -19.10 -16.39 20.76
CA THR A 51 -19.50 -15.23 21.55
C THR A 51 -21.01 -15.18 21.76
N LEU A 52 -21.79 -15.50 20.72
CA LEU A 52 -23.26 -15.53 20.77
C LEU A 52 -23.80 -16.58 21.76
N VAL A 53 -23.13 -17.72 21.88
CA VAL A 53 -23.49 -18.76 22.87
C VAL A 53 -22.88 -18.53 24.26
N GLY A 54 -22.15 -17.41 24.45
CA GLY A 54 -21.58 -17.02 25.73
C GLY A 54 -20.30 -17.76 26.14
N GLU A 55 -19.72 -18.56 25.25
CA GLU A 55 -18.51 -19.35 25.47
C GLU A 55 -17.22 -18.60 25.06
N GLY A 56 -17.35 -17.49 24.34
CA GLY A 56 -16.25 -16.70 23.80
C GLY A 56 -16.11 -15.30 24.39
N ILE A 57 -14.89 -14.74 24.35
CA ILE A 57 -14.63 -13.31 24.52
C ILE A 57 -14.02 -12.79 23.22
N ILE A 58 -14.79 -11.97 22.50
CA ILE A 58 -14.41 -11.41 21.20
C ILE A 58 -13.56 -10.14 21.33
N VAL A 59 -12.67 -9.96 20.38
CA VAL A 59 -11.92 -8.74 20.12
C VAL A 59 -12.03 -8.40 18.64
N ASP A 60 -12.35 -7.14 18.36
CA ASP A 60 -12.41 -6.55 17.02
C ASP A 60 -11.37 -5.41 16.90
N LYS A 61 -11.39 -4.71 15.76
CA LYS A 61 -10.57 -3.52 15.49
C LYS A 61 -9.06 -3.78 15.77
N LEU A 62 -8.57 -4.96 15.37
CA LEU A 62 -7.22 -5.45 15.66
C LEU A 62 -6.13 -4.52 15.11
N ILE A 63 -6.32 -3.95 13.92
CA ILE A 63 -5.37 -3.05 13.29
C ILE A 63 -5.30 -1.74 14.06
N LYS A 64 -6.45 -1.12 14.38
CA LYS A 64 -6.50 0.06 15.25
C LYS A 64 -5.89 -0.21 16.63
N MET A 65 -6.05 -1.41 17.18
CA MET A 65 -5.44 -1.79 18.46
C MET A 65 -3.91 -1.82 18.37
N VAL A 66 -3.34 -2.43 17.32
CA VAL A 66 -1.89 -2.41 17.07
C VAL A 66 -1.38 -0.99 16.92
N MET A 67 -2.06 -0.18 16.10
CA MET A 67 -1.66 1.20 15.83
C MET A 67 -1.65 2.09 17.09
N LYS A 68 -2.52 1.81 18.06
CA LYS A 68 -2.66 2.59 19.30
C LYS A 68 -1.91 2.01 20.51
N ASP A 69 -1.07 0.98 20.33
CA ASP A 69 -0.48 0.21 21.45
C ASP A 69 -1.55 -0.28 22.44
N GLY A 70 -2.72 -0.60 21.90
CA GLY A 70 -3.89 -1.03 22.65
C GLY A 70 -3.74 -2.45 23.17
N THR A 71 -4.58 -2.77 24.15
CA THR A 71 -4.57 -4.08 24.81
C THR A 71 -5.98 -4.55 25.10
N ALA A 72 -6.22 -5.86 25.04
CA ALA A 72 -7.47 -6.48 25.46
C ALA A 72 -7.23 -7.41 26.65
N THR A 73 -8.16 -7.46 27.60
CA THR A 73 -8.09 -8.41 28.73
C THR A 73 -9.10 -9.53 28.48
N LEU A 74 -8.59 -10.74 28.26
CA LEU A 74 -9.37 -11.93 27.94
C LEU A 74 -9.11 -12.98 29.01
N GLY A 75 -10.15 -13.43 29.72
CA GLY A 75 -9.99 -14.42 30.80
C GLY A 75 -9.01 -13.99 31.89
N GLY A 76 -8.95 -12.69 32.24
CA GLY A 76 -8.02 -12.14 33.23
C GLY A 76 -6.57 -11.96 32.76
N VAL A 77 -6.26 -12.33 31.50
CA VAL A 77 -4.93 -12.14 30.90
C VAL A 77 -4.96 -10.93 29.97
N LYS A 78 -3.99 -10.03 30.13
CA LYS A 78 -3.82 -8.86 29.26
C LYS A 78 -3.00 -9.24 28.03
N TYR A 79 -3.54 -8.97 26.85
CA TYR A 79 -2.89 -9.18 25.55
C TYR A 79 -2.65 -7.85 24.86
N GLU A 80 -1.46 -7.68 24.29
CA GLU A 80 -1.16 -6.58 23.38
C GLU A 80 -1.80 -6.82 22.00
N GLY A 81 -2.17 -5.74 21.30
CA GLY A 81 -2.76 -5.83 19.96
C GLY A 81 -1.89 -6.63 18.98
N THR A 82 -0.55 -6.47 19.06
CA THR A 82 0.41 -7.23 18.24
C THR A 82 0.35 -8.73 18.51
N THR A 83 0.15 -9.12 19.77
CA THR A 83 0.00 -10.53 20.14
C THR A 83 -1.30 -11.11 19.60
N LEU A 84 -2.39 -10.35 19.62
CA LEU A 84 -3.67 -10.79 19.05
C LEU A 84 -3.61 -10.87 17.53
N LEU A 85 -3.02 -9.88 16.86
CA LEU A 85 -2.81 -9.89 15.41
C LEU A 85 -1.99 -11.11 14.97
N LYS A 86 -0.94 -11.45 15.72
CA LYS A 86 -0.13 -12.64 15.49
C LYS A 86 -0.93 -13.94 15.54
N ILE A 87 -1.78 -14.10 16.56
CA ILE A 87 -2.65 -15.29 16.70
C ILE A 87 -3.68 -15.32 15.57
N TYR A 88 -4.25 -14.15 15.24
CA TYR A 88 -5.21 -14.00 14.15
C TYR A 88 -4.60 -14.42 12.80
N LEU A 89 -3.44 -13.87 12.42
CA LEU A 89 -2.75 -14.23 11.18
C LEU A 89 -2.38 -15.71 11.11
N LYS A 90 -1.96 -16.30 12.24
CA LYS A 90 -1.71 -17.75 12.31
C LYS A 90 -2.95 -18.55 11.91
N LYS A 91 -4.13 -18.18 12.44
CA LYS A 91 -5.40 -18.84 12.14
C LYS A 91 -5.84 -18.60 10.69
N ILE A 92 -5.70 -17.38 10.19
CA ILE A 92 -6.06 -17.03 8.81
C ILE A 92 -5.21 -17.80 7.80
N LEU A 93 -3.89 -17.86 7.99
CA LEU A 93 -3.01 -18.62 7.08
C LEU A 93 -3.24 -20.13 7.18
N ALA A 94 -3.64 -20.65 8.34
CA ALA A 94 -3.97 -22.06 8.50
C ALA A 94 -5.12 -22.49 7.57
N LEU A 95 -6.11 -21.61 7.32
CA LEU A 95 -7.21 -21.90 6.39
C LEU A 95 -6.72 -22.30 5.00
N ALA A 96 -5.74 -21.57 4.46
CA ALA A 96 -5.16 -21.86 3.15
C ALA A 96 -4.26 -23.10 3.18
N ARG A 97 -3.47 -23.27 4.24
CA ARG A 97 -2.57 -24.42 4.40
C ARG A 97 -3.34 -25.73 4.48
N GLU A 98 -4.42 -25.74 5.27
CA GLU A 98 -5.30 -26.90 5.45
C GLU A 98 -6.07 -27.22 4.17
N GLU A 99 -6.67 -26.21 3.52
CA GLU A 99 -7.44 -26.40 2.28
C GLU A 99 -6.58 -26.98 1.14
N PHE A 100 -5.37 -26.44 0.97
CA PHE A 100 -4.51 -26.80 -0.15
C PHE A 100 -3.41 -27.81 0.22
N PHE A 101 -3.45 -28.35 1.44
CA PHE A 101 -2.52 -29.35 1.97
C PHE A 101 -1.04 -28.94 1.77
N SER A 102 -0.73 -27.67 2.03
CA SER A 102 0.59 -27.09 1.76
C SER A 102 0.99 -26.11 2.86
N ASP A 103 2.03 -26.46 3.63
CA ASP A 103 2.56 -25.60 4.70
C ASP A 103 3.50 -24.52 4.18
N GLU A 104 4.16 -24.76 3.04
CA GLU A 104 5.12 -23.83 2.45
C GLU A 104 4.41 -22.58 1.94
N VAL A 105 4.84 -21.41 2.42
CA VAL A 105 4.47 -20.11 1.85
C VAL A 105 5.65 -19.63 1.00
N LYS A 106 5.44 -19.59 -0.32
CA LYS A 106 6.43 -19.05 -1.28
C LYS A 106 6.45 -17.53 -1.21
N GLU A 107 5.29 -16.90 -1.15
CA GLU A 107 5.12 -15.46 -1.08
C GLU A 107 3.87 -15.11 -0.27
N LEU A 108 3.96 -14.11 0.60
CA LEU A 108 2.86 -13.51 1.34
C LEU A 108 2.83 -12.02 1.06
N VAL A 109 1.83 -11.58 0.30
CA VAL A 109 1.62 -10.16 -0.01
C VAL A 109 0.39 -9.67 0.74
N ILE A 110 0.60 -8.76 1.68
CA ILE A 110 -0.45 -8.15 2.50
C ILE A 110 -0.77 -6.77 1.92
N THR A 111 -2.03 -6.56 1.53
CA THR A 111 -2.53 -5.27 1.05
C THR A 111 -3.34 -4.57 2.13
N LEU A 112 -3.11 -3.27 2.27
CA LEU A 112 -3.65 -2.43 3.34
C LEU A 112 -4.28 -1.16 2.77
N GLU A 113 -5.32 -0.64 3.41
CA GLU A 113 -5.92 0.65 3.07
C GLU A 113 -4.86 1.76 3.16
N LYS A 114 -4.06 1.76 4.23
CA LYS A 114 -2.95 2.70 4.42
C LYS A 114 -1.66 2.01 4.83
N VAL A 115 -0.56 2.42 4.21
CA VAL A 115 0.77 1.86 4.49
C VAL A 115 1.45 2.67 5.60
N GLU A 116 1.31 2.21 6.85
CA GLU A 116 1.92 2.85 8.02
C GLU A 116 3.09 2.03 8.57
N VAL A 117 4.23 2.68 8.83
CA VAL A 117 5.48 2.05 9.32
C VAL A 117 5.23 1.15 10.54
N LYS A 118 4.42 1.62 11.49
CA LYS A 118 4.12 0.87 12.71
C LYS A 118 3.38 -0.44 12.43
N LEU A 119 2.41 -0.42 11.53
CA LEU A 119 1.69 -1.63 11.12
C LEU A 119 2.62 -2.56 10.33
N MET A 120 3.48 -2.00 9.48
CA MET A 120 4.48 -2.77 8.75
C MET A 120 5.42 -3.52 9.69
N ASP A 121 5.99 -2.83 10.68
CA ASP A 121 6.88 -3.44 11.68
C ASP A 121 6.15 -4.55 12.45
N ALA A 122 4.89 -4.34 12.81
CA ALA A 122 4.07 -5.35 13.48
C ALA A 122 3.80 -6.58 12.59
N LEU A 123 3.52 -6.38 11.30
CA LEU A 123 3.29 -7.47 10.35
C LEU A 123 4.58 -8.26 10.08
N MET A 124 5.73 -7.58 9.96
CA MET A 124 7.03 -8.24 9.82
C MET A 124 7.40 -9.04 11.08
N TYR A 125 7.09 -8.51 12.27
CA TYR A 125 7.23 -9.27 13.52
C TYR A 125 6.31 -10.50 13.56
N CYS A 126 5.07 -10.38 13.06
CA CYS A 126 4.17 -11.52 12.94
C CYS A 126 4.71 -12.57 11.97
N ALA A 127 5.29 -12.16 10.84
CA ALA A 127 5.91 -13.05 9.87
C ALA A 127 7.06 -13.88 10.47
N ASP A 128 7.94 -13.26 11.24
CA ASP A 128 9.02 -13.97 11.95
C ASP A 128 8.46 -15.06 12.87
N TYR A 129 7.39 -14.75 13.62
CA TYR A 129 6.73 -15.72 14.49
C TYR A 129 6.06 -16.87 13.71
N LEU A 130 5.56 -16.57 12.51
CA LEU A 130 4.94 -17.56 11.62
C LEU A 130 5.96 -18.36 10.82
N GLU A 131 7.26 -18.11 11.05
CA GLU A 131 8.41 -18.74 10.38
C GLU A 131 8.38 -18.54 8.86
N ILE A 132 7.83 -17.40 8.41
CA ILE A 132 7.86 -17.00 7.01
C ILE A 132 9.09 -16.10 6.80
N PRO A 133 10.03 -16.47 5.92
CA PRO A 133 11.19 -15.64 5.62
C PRO A 133 10.78 -14.21 5.22
N ARG A 134 11.44 -13.20 5.81
CA ARG A 134 11.09 -11.79 5.61
C ARG A 134 11.18 -11.33 4.14
N ASP A 135 12.06 -11.96 3.36
CA ASP A 135 12.21 -11.71 1.93
C ASP A 135 11.03 -12.23 1.08
N ARG A 136 10.13 -13.01 1.68
CA ARG A 136 8.87 -13.51 1.07
C ARG A 136 7.63 -12.81 1.61
N VAL A 137 7.80 -11.75 2.39
CA VAL A 137 6.69 -10.99 2.98
C VAL A 137 6.73 -9.58 2.46
N HIS A 138 5.65 -9.19 1.80
CA HIS A 138 5.54 -7.91 1.12
C HIS A 138 4.29 -7.18 1.58
N ILE A 139 4.40 -5.87 1.77
CA ILE A 139 3.30 -5.03 2.20
C ILE A 139 3.04 -3.99 1.12
N ILE A 140 1.80 -3.91 0.67
CA ILE A 140 1.38 -3.02 -0.42
C ILE A 140 0.14 -2.24 -0.03
N SER A 141 -0.11 -1.12 -0.70
CA SER A 141 -1.38 -0.41 -0.56
C SER A 141 -2.50 -1.13 -1.32
N HIS A 142 -3.75 -0.83 -0.97
CA HIS A 142 -4.93 -1.23 -1.74
C HIS A 142 -4.84 -0.73 -3.19
N THR A 143 -4.38 0.51 -3.40
CA THR A 143 -4.21 1.06 -4.75
C THR A 143 -3.18 0.28 -5.56
N GLU A 144 -2.13 -0.23 -4.93
CA GLU A 144 -1.19 -1.13 -5.60
C GLU A 144 -1.80 -2.50 -5.92
N GLY A 145 -2.51 -3.11 -4.95
CA GLY A 145 -3.23 -4.37 -5.20
C GLY A 145 -4.20 -4.22 -6.38
N PHE A 146 -4.94 -3.12 -6.42
CA PHE A 146 -5.82 -2.73 -7.52
C PHE A 146 -5.09 -2.65 -8.87
N VAL A 147 -3.89 -2.05 -8.91
CA VAL A 147 -3.07 -2.00 -10.13
C VAL A 147 -2.75 -3.40 -10.66
N TYR A 148 -2.24 -4.29 -9.82
CA TYR A 148 -1.87 -5.65 -10.23
C TYR A 148 -3.10 -6.46 -10.63
N TYR A 149 -4.22 -6.30 -9.92
CA TYR A 149 -5.47 -6.96 -10.27
C TYR A 149 -5.96 -6.55 -11.67
N VAL A 150 -6.06 -5.24 -11.93
CA VAL A 150 -6.58 -4.71 -13.20
C VAL A 150 -5.71 -5.07 -14.38
N LEU A 151 -4.39 -4.98 -14.23
CA LEU A 151 -3.45 -5.25 -15.32
C LEU A 151 -3.27 -6.75 -15.61
N SER A 152 -3.71 -7.60 -14.69
CA SER A 152 -3.84 -9.05 -14.92
C SER A 152 -5.12 -9.41 -15.69
N GLN A 153 -6.05 -8.46 -15.87
CA GLN A 153 -7.26 -8.68 -16.65
C GLN A 153 -7.02 -8.49 -18.15
N LYS A 154 -7.99 -8.97 -18.95
CA LYS A 154 -8.01 -8.74 -20.40
C LYS A 154 -7.92 -7.25 -20.73
N LYS A 155 -7.21 -6.93 -21.80
CA LYS A 155 -6.92 -5.54 -22.24
C LYS A 155 -8.15 -4.64 -22.37
N GLU A 156 -9.31 -5.20 -22.67
CA GLU A 156 -10.59 -4.47 -22.76
C GLU A 156 -11.01 -3.82 -21.43
N VAL A 157 -10.69 -4.46 -20.30
CA VAL A 157 -11.02 -3.98 -18.94
C VAL A 157 -10.33 -2.66 -18.64
N TRP A 158 -9.10 -2.51 -19.10
CA TRP A 158 -8.24 -1.35 -18.86
C TRP A 158 -7.83 -0.64 -20.16
N SER A 159 -8.77 -0.60 -21.12
CA SER A 159 -8.59 0.12 -22.37
C SER A 159 -8.65 1.65 -22.19
N ASN A 160 -9.37 2.12 -21.17
CA ASN A 160 -9.39 3.50 -20.69
C ASN A 160 -9.15 3.52 -19.16
N GLN A 161 -9.65 4.53 -18.44
CA GLN A 161 -9.56 4.55 -16.99
C GLN A 161 -10.41 3.45 -16.37
N VAL A 162 -9.99 3.00 -15.19
CA VAL A 162 -10.70 2.01 -14.38
C VAL A 162 -10.96 2.62 -13.03
N ALA A 163 -12.16 2.42 -12.50
CA ALA A 163 -12.51 2.92 -11.16
C ALA A 163 -12.93 1.78 -10.23
N VAL A 164 -12.80 1.98 -8.93
CA VAL A 164 -13.38 1.14 -7.88
C VAL A 164 -14.19 2.05 -6.97
N PHE A 165 -15.42 1.67 -6.68
CA PHE A 165 -16.13 2.17 -5.50
C PHE A 165 -16.03 1.10 -4.41
N ASP A 166 -15.36 1.44 -3.32
CA ASP A 166 -15.24 0.60 -2.13
C ASP A 166 -16.14 1.15 -1.02
N LEU A 167 -17.24 0.46 -0.73
CA LEU A 167 -18.19 0.85 0.29
C LEU A 167 -18.14 -0.15 1.45
N SER A 168 -17.40 0.21 2.50
CA SER A 168 -17.26 -0.56 3.73
C SER A 168 -18.38 -0.21 4.73
N GLU A 169 -18.30 -0.69 5.97
CA GLU A 169 -19.28 -0.37 7.02
C GLU A 169 -19.28 1.11 7.44
N ASP A 170 -18.09 1.71 7.49
CA ASP A 170 -17.85 3.04 8.03
C ASP A 170 -17.05 3.96 7.10
N SER A 171 -16.72 3.52 5.88
CA SER A 171 -16.00 4.31 4.90
C SER A 171 -16.53 4.09 3.47
N LEU A 172 -16.36 5.12 2.64
CA LEU A 172 -16.59 5.07 1.21
C LEU A 172 -15.34 5.61 0.52
N HIS A 173 -14.66 4.76 -0.24
CA HIS A 173 -13.47 5.12 -1.01
C HIS A 173 -13.75 5.02 -2.51
N TYR A 174 -13.09 5.91 -3.24
CA TYR A 174 -13.03 5.88 -4.68
C TYR A 174 -11.58 5.72 -5.13
N HIS A 175 -11.30 4.63 -5.84
CA HIS A 175 -9.99 4.42 -6.45
C HIS A 175 -10.07 4.64 -7.96
N GLU A 176 -9.12 5.37 -8.53
CA GLU A 176 -9.04 5.61 -9.97
C GLU A 176 -7.67 5.19 -10.51
N LEU A 177 -7.68 4.35 -11.54
CA LEU A 177 -6.50 3.90 -12.24
C LEU A 177 -6.47 4.46 -13.66
N LYS A 178 -5.32 5.04 -14.01
CA LYS A 178 -5.03 5.55 -15.35
C LYS A 178 -3.70 5.00 -15.86
N VAL A 179 -3.77 4.40 -17.04
CA VAL A 179 -2.57 3.95 -17.77
C VAL A 179 -2.10 5.05 -18.72
N GLN A 180 -0.86 5.48 -18.56
CA GLN A 180 -0.18 6.44 -19.41
C GLN A 180 0.89 5.72 -20.24
N ARG A 181 0.75 5.76 -21.57
CA ARG A 181 1.70 5.12 -22.48
C ARG A 181 2.78 6.12 -22.87
N GLY A 182 3.91 6.09 -22.17
CA GLY A 182 5.11 6.84 -22.54
C GLY A 182 5.84 6.21 -23.73
N MET A 183 6.73 6.97 -24.37
CA MET A 183 7.56 6.45 -25.48
C MET A 183 8.56 5.37 -25.05
N LYS A 184 8.99 5.38 -23.77
CA LYS A 184 10.00 4.44 -23.23
C LYS A 184 9.39 3.37 -22.34
N GLN A 185 8.44 3.73 -21.48
CA GLN A 185 7.84 2.82 -20.52
C GLN A 185 6.39 3.24 -20.24
N MET A 186 5.55 2.26 -19.95
CA MET A 186 4.19 2.49 -19.48
C MET A 186 4.23 2.94 -18.02
N THR A 187 3.43 3.93 -17.66
CA THR A 187 3.21 4.32 -16.26
C THR A 187 1.76 4.08 -15.91
N VAL A 188 1.52 3.52 -14.73
CA VAL A 188 0.20 3.26 -14.20
C VAL A 188 0.08 4.10 -12.95
N VAL A 189 -0.89 5.01 -12.95
CA VAL A 189 -1.19 5.86 -11.80
C VAL A 189 -2.47 5.35 -11.17
N ALA A 190 -2.45 5.08 -9.87
CA ALA A 190 -3.64 4.74 -9.09
C ALA A 190 -3.75 5.70 -7.89
N GLU A 191 -4.91 6.32 -7.75
CA GLU A 191 -5.21 7.30 -6.71
C GLU A 191 -6.35 6.76 -5.82
N ASP A 192 -6.32 7.11 -4.53
CA ASP A 192 -7.39 6.88 -3.56
C ASP A 192 -8.00 8.23 -3.14
N GLU A 193 -9.33 8.28 -3.07
CA GLU A 193 -10.10 9.39 -2.52
C GLU A 193 -11.10 8.85 -1.49
N ALA A 194 -10.84 9.08 -0.21
CA ALA A 194 -11.82 8.88 0.86
C ALA A 194 -12.94 9.93 0.72
N LEU A 195 -14.17 9.48 0.49
CA LEU A 195 -15.32 10.34 0.25
C LEU A 195 -15.98 10.76 1.56
N GLU A 196 -16.13 12.07 1.76
CA GLU A 196 -16.81 12.64 2.93
C GLU A 196 -18.30 12.28 2.98
N GLU A 197 -18.89 11.95 1.83
CA GLU A 197 -20.29 11.54 1.69
C GLU A 197 -20.55 10.09 2.15
N SER A 198 -19.61 9.45 2.85
CA SER A 198 -19.80 8.12 3.44
C SER A 198 -21.01 8.06 4.39
N PHE A 199 -21.59 6.88 4.51
CA PHE A 199 -22.75 6.62 5.36
C PHE A 199 -22.65 5.24 6.01
N ASN A 200 -23.22 5.10 7.19
CA ASN A 200 -23.33 3.81 7.86
C ASN A 200 -24.33 2.92 7.11
N LEU A 201 -23.95 1.66 6.85
CA LEU A 201 -24.77 0.70 6.11
C LEU A 201 -26.11 0.35 6.78
N ASP A 202 -26.29 0.65 8.07
CA ASP A 202 -27.56 0.45 8.80
C ASP A 202 -28.72 1.22 8.16
N ILE A 203 -28.46 2.31 7.43
CA ILE A 203 -29.53 3.04 6.73
C ILE A 203 -30.22 2.18 5.67
N LEU A 204 -29.52 1.17 5.13
CA LEU A 204 -30.04 0.23 4.13
C LEU A 204 -31.11 -0.70 4.70
N ASN A 205 -31.27 -0.76 6.04
CA ASN A 205 -32.32 -1.54 6.69
C ASN A 205 -33.73 -0.94 6.50
N THR A 206 -33.85 0.26 5.90
CA THR A 206 -35.14 0.90 5.61
C THR A 206 -35.24 1.30 4.13
N PRO A 207 -36.44 1.24 3.50
CA PRO A 207 -36.61 1.68 2.11
C PRO A 207 -36.26 3.15 1.87
N SER A 208 -36.52 4.03 2.85
CA SER A 208 -36.16 5.45 2.77
C SER A 208 -34.64 5.67 2.85
N GLY A 209 -33.95 4.91 3.72
CA GLY A 209 -32.49 5.00 3.83
C GLY A 209 -31.79 4.42 2.60
N GLY A 210 -32.30 3.33 2.02
CA GLY A 210 -31.81 2.83 0.72
C GLY A 210 -31.90 3.87 -0.40
N LYS A 211 -33.02 4.59 -0.51
CA LYS A 211 -33.16 5.70 -1.48
C LYS A 211 -32.20 6.85 -1.23
N LEU A 212 -31.90 7.15 0.04
CA LEU A 212 -30.93 8.18 0.40
C LEU A 212 -29.51 7.74 0.00
N ALA A 213 -29.14 6.50 0.32
CA ALA A 213 -27.86 5.90 -0.05
C ALA A 213 -27.65 5.91 -1.57
N ASP A 214 -28.67 5.50 -2.34
CA ASP A 214 -28.65 5.51 -3.80
C ASP A 214 -28.40 6.92 -4.37
N LYS A 215 -29.08 7.93 -3.80
CA LYS A 215 -28.89 9.33 -4.18
C LYS A 215 -27.49 9.85 -3.86
N ILE A 216 -26.95 9.49 -2.69
CA ILE A 216 -25.59 9.85 -2.29
C ILE A 216 -24.58 9.27 -3.29
N LEU A 217 -24.61 7.95 -3.51
CA LEU A 217 -23.69 7.29 -4.43
C LEU A 217 -23.84 7.80 -5.86
N SER A 218 -25.07 8.05 -6.33
CA SER A 218 -25.33 8.62 -7.65
C SER A 218 -24.67 10.00 -7.79
N SER A 219 -24.79 10.87 -6.79
CA SER A 219 -24.13 12.18 -6.78
C SER A 219 -22.60 12.06 -6.80
N CYS A 220 -22.03 11.14 -6.03
CA CYS A 220 -20.59 10.87 -6.04
C CYS A 220 -20.14 10.38 -7.42
N ALA A 221 -20.83 9.41 -8.01
CA ALA A 221 -20.49 8.90 -9.33
C ALA A 221 -20.66 9.93 -10.46
N GLU A 222 -21.68 10.79 -10.40
CA GLU A 222 -21.83 11.89 -11.36
C GLU A 222 -20.64 12.85 -11.31
N ARG A 223 -20.19 13.20 -10.09
CA ARG A 223 -19.01 14.07 -9.87
C ARG A 223 -17.72 13.40 -10.34
N LEU A 224 -17.45 12.19 -9.86
CA LEU A 224 -16.17 11.49 -10.04
C LEU A 224 -15.97 10.99 -11.47
N LEU A 225 -17.05 10.55 -12.12
CA LEU A 225 -16.97 9.98 -13.47
C LEU A 225 -17.15 11.04 -14.58
N SER A 226 -17.46 12.28 -14.22
CA SER A 226 -17.73 13.37 -15.18
C SER A 226 -16.53 13.64 -16.08
N LYS A 227 -16.77 13.83 -17.38
CA LYS A 227 -15.76 14.23 -18.40
C LYS A 227 -14.57 13.26 -18.54
N LYS A 228 -14.65 12.07 -17.97
CA LYS A 228 -13.64 11.02 -18.03
C LYS A 228 -14.18 9.79 -18.78
N LEU A 229 -13.29 9.05 -19.41
CA LEU A 229 -13.64 7.82 -20.13
C LEU A 229 -13.21 6.61 -19.29
N PHE A 230 -14.19 5.82 -18.87
CA PHE A 230 -13.98 4.59 -18.12
C PHE A 230 -14.29 3.38 -18.98
N SER A 231 -13.38 2.41 -19.03
CA SER A 231 -13.63 1.12 -19.67
C SER A 231 -14.32 0.16 -18.72
N SER A 232 -14.05 0.25 -17.42
CA SER A 232 -14.62 -0.63 -16.41
C SER A 232 -14.71 0.06 -15.05
N ILE A 233 -15.71 -0.35 -14.27
CA ILE A 233 -15.90 0.08 -12.89
C ILE A 233 -16.07 -1.18 -12.04
N PHE A 234 -15.36 -1.23 -10.92
CA PHE A 234 -15.45 -2.28 -9.93
C PHE A 234 -16.21 -1.77 -8.71
N LEU A 235 -16.97 -2.66 -8.10
CA LEU A 235 -17.71 -2.42 -6.86
C LEU A 235 -17.23 -3.46 -5.84
N THR A 236 -16.81 -2.99 -4.67
CA THR A 236 -16.30 -3.83 -3.57
C THR A 236 -16.70 -3.27 -2.21
N GLY A 237 -16.58 -4.09 -1.18
CA GLY A 237 -16.98 -3.76 0.18
C GLY A 237 -18.41 -4.21 0.48
N LYS A 238 -18.71 -4.25 1.78
CA LYS A 238 -19.93 -4.82 2.36
C LYS A 238 -21.21 -4.18 1.80
N GLY A 239 -21.16 -2.89 1.47
CA GLY A 239 -22.32 -2.18 0.91
C GLY A 239 -22.78 -2.70 -0.44
N PHE A 240 -21.90 -3.36 -1.21
CA PHE A 240 -22.22 -3.92 -2.52
C PHE A 240 -22.43 -5.44 -2.53
N GLU A 241 -22.49 -6.10 -1.37
CA GLU A 241 -22.95 -7.50 -1.29
C GLU A 241 -24.41 -7.64 -1.76
N ARG A 242 -25.20 -6.56 -1.65
CA ARG A 242 -26.55 -6.43 -2.20
C ARG A 242 -26.66 -5.10 -2.93
N GLN A 243 -27.38 -5.09 -4.05
CA GLN A 243 -27.49 -3.92 -4.94
C GLN A 243 -28.94 -3.48 -5.20
N ASP A 244 -29.92 -4.14 -4.59
CA ASP A 244 -31.35 -3.86 -4.76
C ASP A 244 -31.73 -2.43 -4.33
N TRP A 245 -30.94 -1.83 -3.46
CA TRP A 245 -31.11 -0.46 -3.00
C TRP A 245 -30.51 0.60 -3.95
N ALA A 246 -29.54 0.25 -4.81
CA ALA A 246 -28.71 1.20 -5.58
C ALA A 246 -29.19 1.37 -7.04
N GLY A 247 -30.50 1.52 -7.24
CA GLY A 247 -31.11 1.44 -8.57
C GLY A 247 -30.65 2.53 -9.55
N ASP A 248 -30.58 3.79 -9.12
CA ASP A 248 -30.18 4.90 -9.96
C ASP A 248 -28.66 4.95 -10.15
N PHE A 249 -27.90 4.64 -9.09
CA PHE A 249 -26.47 4.48 -9.14
C PHE A 249 -26.05 3.42 -10.17
N MET A 250 -26.69 2.24 -10.15
CA MET A 250 -26.38 1.17 -11.10
C MET A 250 -26.76 1.54 -12.54
N LYS A 251 -27.87 2.26 -12.78
CA LYS A 251 -28.20 2.77 -14.13
C LYS A 251 -27.13 3.73 -14.64
N LEU A 252 -26.64 4.62 -13.76
CA LEU A 252 -25.57 5.55 -14.08
C LEU A 252 -24.29 4.78 -14.43
N LEU A 253 -23.88 3.82 -13.60
CA LEU A 253 -22.67 3.04 -13.82
C LEU A 253 -22.74 2.17 -15.08
N CYS A 254 -23.87 1.52 -15.37
CA CYS A 254 -24.01 0.63 -16.53
C CYS A 254 -24.19 1.36 -17.88
N SER A 255 -24.15 2.70 -17.89
CA SER A 255 -24.20 3.48 -19.14
C SER A 255 -22.85 3.40 -19.87
N ARG A 256 -22.77 2.52 -20.89
CA ARG A 256 -21.66 2.39 -21.86
C ARG A 256 -20.32 1.84 -21.33
N ARG A 257 -20.31 1.21 -20.15
CA ARG A 257 -19.11 0.59 -19.54
C ARG A 257 -19.48 -0.70 -18.80
N LYS A 258 -18.49 -1.57 -18.60
CA LYS A 258 -18.67 -2.81 -17.84
C LYS A 258 -18.56 -2.53 -16.34
N VAL A 259 -19.48 -3.09 -15.56
CA VAL A 259 -19.45 -3.02 -14.10
C VAL A 259 -19.20 -4.43 -13.56
N TYR A 260 -18.23 -4.56 -12.67
CA TYR A 260 -17.85 -5.82 -12.06
C TYR A 260 -18.05 -5.74 -10.54
N MET A 261 -18.54 -6.83 -9.96
CA MET A 261 -18.60 -7.01 -8.53
C MET A 261 -17.45 -7.95 -8.16
N ASP A 262 -16.47 -7.47 -7.41
CA ASP A 262 -15.34 -8.29 -7.00
C ASP A 262 -14.92 -7.90 -5.59
N GLN A 263 -15.36 -8.68 -4.62
CA GLN A 263 -15.04 -8.44 -3.22
C GLN A 263 -13.56 -8.74 -2.96
N GLU A 264 -12.91 -9.62 -3.70
CA GLU A 264 -11.52 -10.02 -3.43
C GLU A 264 -10.47 -9.27 -4.26
N LEU A 265 -10.84 -8.18 -4.93
CA LEU A 265 -9.98 -7.54 -5.94
C LEU A 265 -8.59 -7.16 -5.40
N PHE A 266 -8.51 -6.60 -4.19
CA PHE A 266 -7.24 -6.22 -3.57
C PHE A 266 -6.40 -7.45 -3.21
N ALA A 267 -7.01 -8.46 -2.58
CA ALA A 267 -6.36 -9.72 -2.22
C ALA A 267 -5.86 -10.48 -3.46
N ARG A 268 -6.67 -10.55 -4.53
CA ARG A 268 -6.25 -11.15 -5.81
C ARG A 268 -5.11 -10.36 -6.45
N GLY A 269 -5.18 -9.04 -6.40
CA GLY A 269 -4.11 -8.14 -6.81
C GLY A 269 -2.78 -8.41 -6.10
N ALA A 270 -2.84 -8.55 -4.78
CA ALA A 270 -1.71 -8.94 -3.95
C ALA A 270 -1.16 -10.32 -4.35
N ALA A 271 -2.01 -11.32 -4.61
CA ALA A 271 -1.57 -12.64 -5.07
C ALA A 271 -0.90 -12.60 -6.46
N PHE A 272 -1.38 -11.76 -7.39
CA PHE A 272 -0.72 -11.54 -8.68
C PHE A 272 0.67 -10.91 -8.52
N LYS A 273 0.80 -9.92 -7.62
CA LYS A 273 2.11 -9.35 -7.29
C LYS A 273 3.03 -10.38 -6.64
N GLY A 274 2.50 -11.24 -5.77
CA GLY A 274 3.22 -12.37 -5.18
C GLY A 274 3.83 -13.27 -6.25
N MET A 275 3.05 -13.65 -7.27
CA MET A 275 3.58 -14.43 -8.39
C MET A 275 4.67 -13.68 -9.18
N ASP A 276 4.59 -12.36 -9.29
CA ASP A 276 5.60 -11.56 -9.99
C ASP A 276 6.97 -11.59 -9.30
N TYR A 277 7.01 -11.65 -7.97
CA TYR A 277 8.27 -11.74 -7.19
C TYR A 277 9.07 -13.02 -7.48
N LEU A 278 8.40 -14.08 -7.92
CA LEU A 278 9.07 -15.34 -8.28
C LEU A 278 9.73 -15.30 -9.67
N HIS A 279 9.52 -14.25 -10.46
CA HIS A 279 10.15 -14.10 -11.78
C HIS A 279 11.43 -13.26 -11.72
N GLU A 280 12.48 -13.68 -12.43
CA GLU A 280 13.70 -12.87 -12.60
C GLU A 280 13.44 -11.50 -13.26
N LYS A 281 12.40 -11.44 -14.10
CA LYS A 281 11.93 -10.21 -14.75
C LYS A 281 10.44 -10.09 -14.55
N THR A 282 10.01 -8.91 -14.16
CA THR A 282 8.59 -8.61 -13.96
C THR A 282 7.78 -8.93 -15.22
N SER A 283 6.65 -9.60 -15.03
CA SER A 283 5.59 -9.78 -16.03
C SER A 283 4.84 -8.48 -16.31
N TYR A 284 5.11 -7.44 -15.52
CA TYR A 284 4.43 -6.17 -15.47
C TYR A 284 5.41 -5.01 -15.73
N PRO A 285 5.87 -4.78 -16.98
CA PRO A 285 6.92 -3.81 -17.30
C PRO A 285 6.39 -2.35 -17.30
N PHE A 286 5.87 -1.88 -16.18
CA PHE A 286 5.39 -0.52 -15.97
C PHE A 286 6.00 0.13 -14.73
N ILE A 287 5.91 1.45 -14.66
CA ILE A 287 6.16 2.22 -13.45
C ILE A 287 4.84 2.34 -12.70
N CYS A 288 4.77 1.89 -11.46
CA CYS A 288 3.59 1.99 -10.61
C CYS A 288 3.67 3.26 -9.77
N VAL A 289 2.72 4.17 -9.88
CA VAL A 289 2.63 5.38 -9.05
C VAL A 289 1.31 5.33 -8.30
N CYS A 290 1.38 5.06 -7.01
CA CYS A 290 0.24 4.91 -6.12
C CYS A 290 0.68 5.14 -4.68
N GLU A 291 -0.24 5.02 -3.72
CA GLU A 291 0.11 5.09 -2.30
C GLU A 291 1.20 4.06 -1.95
N GLY A 292 2.15 4.45 -1.12
CA GLY A 292 3.34 3.67 -0.77
C GLY A 292 4.50 3.81 -1.76
N ARG A 293 4.30 4.45 -2.93
CA ARG A 293 5.32 4.59 -3.98
C ARG A 293 5.65 6.05 -4.28
N LEU A 294 6.90 6.32 -4.67
CA LEU A 294 7.35 7.67 -5.01
C LEU A 294 6.69 8.19 -6.30
N HIS A 295 6.18 9.42 -6.28
CA HIS A 295 5.55 10.04 -7.45
C HIS A 295 6.55 10.70 -8.43
N SER A 296 7.79 10.87 -7.99
CA SER A 296 8.83 11.62 -8.69
C SER A 296 10.15 10.85 -8.71
N THR A 297 10.89 10.97 -9.82
CA THR A 297 12.28 10.53 -9.88
C THR A 297 13.16 11.66 -9.36
N ILE A 298 14.09 11.33 -8.47
CA ILE A 298 15.05 12.27 -7.90
C ILE A 298 16.42 11.91 -8.45
N SER A 299 17.07 12.89 -9.06
CA SER A 299 18.39 12.71 -9.62
C SER A 299 19.32 13.86 -9.30
N MET A 300 20.62 13.63 -9.50
CA MET A 300 21.67 14.63 -9.34
C MET A 300 22.49 14.69 -10.61
N LYS A 301 22.86 15.90 -11.04
CA LYS A 301 23.86 16.06 -12.10
C LYS A 301 25.24 15.81 -11.50
N VAL A 302 25.95 14.80 -12.02
CA VAL A 302 27.28 14.43 -11.54
C VAL A 302 28.28 14.34 -12.69
N LEU A 303 29.55 14.66 -12.42
CA LEU A 303 30.66 14.45 -13.33
C LEU A 303 31.38 13.15 -12.94
N HIS A 304 31.32 12.14 -13.81
CA HIS A 304 32.02 10.87 -13.61
C HIS A 304 32.87 10.55 -14.83
N LYS A 305 34.19 10.37 -14.63
CA LYS A 305 35.18 10.14 -15.70
C LYS A 305 35.09 11.19 -16.82
N ASN A 306 35.03 12.47 -16.45
CA ASN A 306 34.88 13.63 -17.36
C ASN A 306 33.63 13.58 -18.26
N ARG A 307 32.61 12.81 -17.87
CA ARG A 307 31.30 12.79 -18.54
C ARG A 307 30.23 13.25 -17.56
N GLU A 308 29.45 14.25 -17.97
CA GLU A 308 28.26 14.63 -17.23
C GLU A 308 27.21 13.52 -17.36
N SER A 309 26.60 13.16 -16.24
CA SER A 309 25.55 12.14 -16.17
C SER A 309 24.52 12.52 -15.10
N GLN A 310 23.34 11.91 -15.19
CA GLN A 310 22.31 12.00 -14.15
C GLN A 310 22.41 10.75 -13.28
N LEU A 311 22.78 10.94 -12.01
CA LEU A 311 22.72 9.90 -11.00
C LEU A 311 21.30 9.88 -10.43
N ILE A 312 20.57 8.80 -10.64
CA ILE A 312 19.26 8.60 -10.01
C ILE A 312 19.49 8.16 -8.57
N VAL A 313 18.97 8.93 -7.61
CA VAL A 313 19.05 8.61 -6.17
C VAL A 313 17.81 7.90 -5.66
N ALA A 314 16.68 8.09 -6.34
CA ALA A 314 15.43 7.38 -6.15
C ALA A 314 14.59 7.50 -7.43
N ALA A 315 13.93 6.42 -7.86
CA ALA A 315 13.10 6.42 -9.06
C ALA A 315 11.62 6.61 -8.71
N ALA A 316 10.88 7.21 -9.64
CA ALA A 316 9.42 7.20 -9.55
C ALA A 316 8.95 5.75 -9.56
N GLY A 317 8.02 5.45 -8.65
CA GLY A 317 7.50 4.13 -8.41
C GLY A 317 8.27 3.30 -7.39
N ASP A 318 9.42 3.71 -6.86
CA ASP A 318 10.06 2.97 -5.77
C ASP A 318 9.19 3.00 -4.50
N ASN A 319 9.22 1.93 -3.70
CA ASN A 319 8.61 1.93 -2.35
C ASN A 319 9.34 2.96 -1.49
N TRP A 320 8.64 3.98 -0.97
CA TRP A 320 9.31 5.10 -0.29
C TRP A 320 10.05 4.64 0.98
N TYR A 321 9.50 3.67 1.72
CA TYR A 321 10.03 3.18 2.99
C TYR A 321 11.28 2.29 2.83
N GLU A 322 11.46 1.68 1.65
CA GLU A 322 12.66 0.91 1.26
C GLU A 322 13.67 1.77 0.49
N SER A 323 13.23 2.88 -0.12
CA SER A 323 14.08 3.72 -0.95
C SER A 323 15.07 4.50 -0.09
N ARG A 324 16.31 4.00 -0.05
CA ARG A 324 17.44 4.63 0.61
C ARG A 324 18.65 4.60 -0.30
N SER A 325 19.30 5.75 -0.46
CA SER A 325 20.55 5.83 -1.22
C SER A 325 21.61 6.57 -0.42
N SER A 326 22.87 6.15 -0.61
CA SER A 326 24.00 6.89 -0.07
C SER A 326 25.12 6.96 -1.09
N VAL A 327 25.67 8.16 -1.25
CA VAL A 327 26.75 8.45 -2.20
C VAL A 327 27.70 9.48 -1.61
N ASP A 328 29.00 9.27 -1.80
CA ASP A 328 30.02 10.27 -1.50
C ASP A 328 30.36 11.03 -2.80
N LEU A 329 30.23 12.35 -2.78
CA LEU A 329 30.54 13.23 -3.90
C LEU A 329 31.58 14.28 -3.52
N ILE A 330 32.26 14.83 -4.53
CA ILE A 330 33.19 15.96 -4.37
C ILE A 330 32.49 17.20 -4.92
N VAL A 331 32.49 18.26 -4.13
CA VAL A 331 31.85 19.52 -4.51
C VAL A 331 32.77 20.30 -5.45
N ASP A 332 32.22 20.74 -6.59
CA ASP A 332 32.94 21.50 -7.61
C ASP A 332 32.35 22.91 -7.71
N ASN A 333 33.11 23.90 -7.26
CA ASN A 333 32.77 25.33 -7.31
C ASN A 333 31.33 25.71 -6.89
N GLN A 334 30.82 25.12 -5.80
CA GLN A 334 29.52 25.45 -5.22
C GLN A 334 29.51 25.20 -3.70
N ASP A 335 28.54 25.79 -3.00
CA ASP A 335 28.33 25.67 -1.55
C ASP A 335 26.99 25.00 -1.21
N TYR A 336 26.43 24.25 -2.16
CA TYR A 336 25.18 23.51 -2.01
C TYR A 336 25.24 22.17 -2.74
N VAL A 337 24.32 21.28 -2.38
CA VAL A 337 23.97 20.07 -3.13
C VAL A 337 22.65 20.32 -3.87
N GLU A 338 22.58 19.95 -5.15
CA GLU A 338 21.39 20.15 -5.98
C GLU A 338 20.78 18.80 -6.41
N PHE A 339 19.48 18.66 -6.17
CA PHE A 339 18.66 17.56 -6.67
C PHE A 339 17.69 18.09 -7.73
N LEU A 340 17.54 17.34 -8.81
CA LEU A 340 16.47 17.49 -9.78
C LEU A 340 15.33 16.54 -9.40
N VAL A 341 14.18 17.11 -9.07
CA VAL A 341 12.96 16.34 -8.86
C VAL A 341 12.17 16.38 -10.17
N THR A 342 11.90 15.19 -10.72
CA THR A 342 11.14 15.00 -11.96
C THR A 342 9.84 14.26 -11.66
N PRO A 343 8.72 14.99 -11.51
CA PRO A 343 7.40 14.38 -11.39
C PRO A 343 6.96 13.69 -12.68
N MET A 344 5.82 13.01 -12.60
CA MET A 344 5.15 12.40 -13.75
C MET A 344 4.84 13.40 -14.88
N ASP A 345 4.48 14.64 -14.56
CA ASP A 345 4.40 15.72 -15.54
C ASP A 345 5.79 16.40 -15.68
N PRO A 346 6.49 16.21 -16.80
CA PRO A 346 7.84 16.76 -16.97
C PRO A 346 7.89 18.29 -16.96
N LYS A 347 6.75 18.98 -17.10
CA LYS A 347 6.66 20.45 -17.01
C LYS A 347 6.78 20.95 -15.57
N GLN A 348 6.61 20.08 -14.57
CA GLN A 348 6.63 20.41 -13.15
C GLN A 348 7.98 20.10 -12.49
N LYS A 349 9.05 19.92 -13.29
CA LYS A 349 10.39 19.70 -12.76
C LYS A 349 10.82 20.86 -11.85
N LYS A 350 11.42 20.52 -10.72
CA LYS A 350 11.98 21.50 -9.79
C LYS A 350 13.40 21.13 -9.37
N LEU A 351 14.20 22.17 -9.15
CA LEU A 351 15.53 22.04 -8.56
C LEU A 351 15.43 22.32 -7.08
N VAL A 352 15.99 21.43 -6.28
CA VAL A 352 16.09 21.55 -4.83
C VAL A 352 17.56 21.76 -4.49
N LYS A 353 17.89 22.89 -3.89
CA LYS A 353 19.24 23.20 -3.41
C LYS A 353 19.30 23.12 -1.90
N ILE A 354 20.22 22.33 -1.37
CA ILE A 354 20.48 22.20 0.06
C ILE A 354 21.86 22.81 0.34
N PRO A 355 21.93 23.96 1.04
CA PRO A 355 23.20 24.59 1.39
C PRO A 355 24.08 23.69 2.28
N LEU A 356 25.40 23.77 2.09
CA LEU A 356 26.41 23.12 2.93
C LEU A 356 26.69 23.97 4.18
N GLU A 357 25.63 24.34 4.91
CA GLU A 357 25.75 25.20 6.07
C GLU A 357 26.60 24.54 7.16
N GLY A 358 27.54 25.31 7.75
CA GLY A 358 28.50 24.80 8.74
C GLY A 358 29.68 24.02 8.16
N PHE A 359 29.72 23.72 6.86
CA PHE A 359 30.89 23.09 6.25
C PHE A 359 32.07 24.07 6.19
N PRO A 360 33.31 23.59 6.39
CA PRO A 360 34.49 24.43 6.34
C PRO A 360 34.74 24.96 4.92
N LYS A 361 35.16 26.21 4.82
CA LYS A 361 35.62 26.80 3.55
C LYS A 361 36.99 26.22 3.21
N ARG A 362 37.06 25.47 2.10
CA ARG A 362 38.29 24.86 1.60
C ARG A 362 38.49 25.21 0.11
N PRO A 363 39.69 25.00 -0.45
CA PRO A 363 39.92 25.14 -1.88
C PRO A 363 38.97 24.28 -2.74
N GLU A 364 38.89 24.59 -4.02
CA GLU A 364 38.03 23.84 -4.96
C GLU A 364 38.34 22.34 -4.96
N ARG A 365 37.31 21.48 -5.04
CA ARG A 365 37.42 20.01 -5.06
C ARG A 365 38.07 19.39 -3.82
N THR A 366 38.08 20.09 -2.70
CA THR A 366 38.63 19.59 -1.42
C THR A 366 37.56 19.37 -0.34
N THR A 367 36.29 19.42 -0.74
CA THR A 367 35.14 19.06 0.10
C THR A 367 34.48 17.80 -0.43
N ARG A 368 34.65 16.69 0.30
CA ARG A 368 33.94 15.44 0.06
C ARG A 368 32.72 15.39 0.96
N VAL A 369 31.54 15.28 0.37
CA VAL A 369 30.25 15.25 1.07
C VAL A 369 29.69 13.85 0.95
N GLY A 370 29.42 13.22 2.09
CA GLY A 370 28.60 12.02 2.15
C GLY A 370 27.14 12.42 2.18
N ILE A 371 26.37 11.93 1.22
CA ILE A 371 24.95 12.21 1.03
C ILE A 371 24.20 10.92 1.37
N SER A 372 23.20 11.03 2.23
CA SER A 372 22.24 9.97 2.51
C SER A 372 20.84 10.50 2.26
N VAL A 373 20.07 9.78 1.45
CA VAL A 373 18.69 10.13 1.08
C VAL A 373 17.76 9.01 1.54
N GLY A 374 16.64 9.39 2.14
CA GLY A 374 15.50 8.53 2.42
C GLY A 374 14.21 9.33 2.34
N PHE A 375 13.09 8.70 2.69
CA PHE A 375 11.76 9.30 2.57
C PHE A 375 10.95 9.10 3.84
N LEU A 376 10.14 10.11 4.19
CA LEU A 376 9.18 10.04 5.29
C LEU A 376 7.80 9.60 4.79
N ASP A 377 7.46 9.93 3.55
CA ASP A 377 6.24 9.59 2.83
C ASP A 377 6.49 9.74 1.30
N GLU A 378 5.46 9.60 0.45
CA GLU A 378 5.58 9.67 -1.01
C GLU A 378 6.02 11.05 -1.55
N LYS A 379 5.92 12.09 -0.72
CA LYS A 379 6.09 13.51 -1.06
C LYS A 379 7.19 14.19 -0.25
N THR A 380 7.84 13.51 0.69
CA THR A 380 8.81 14.12 1.60
C THR A 380 10.13 13.36 1.60
N MET A 381 11.15 13.98 1.01
CA MET A 381 12.53 13.48 1.00
C MET A 381 13.29 14.00 2.22
N ALA A 382 13.96 13.12 2.95
CA ALA A 382 14.89 13.44 4.02
C ALA A 382 16.33 13.25 3.55
N VAL A 383 17.14 14.30 3.65
CA VAL A 383 18.54 14.30 3.21
C VAL A 383 19.46 14.60 4.39
N VAL A 384 20.53 13.82 4.50
CA VAL A 384 21.64 14.06 5.42
C VAL A 384 22.91 14.28 4.62
N LEU A 385 23.54 15.44 4.80
CA LEU A 385 24.85 15.79 4.24
C LEU A 385 25.89 15.77 5.36
N LYS A 386 26.99 15.05 5.17
CA LYS A 386 28.09 14.98 6.16
C LYS A 386 29.43 15.31 5.50
N ASP A 387 30.24 16.15 6.11
CA ASP A 387 31.63 16.35 5.67
C ASP A 387 32.45 15.09 5.96
N LYS A 388 32.99 14.51 4.89
CA LYS A 388 33.81 13.30 4.98
C LYS A 388 35.31 13.60 4.90
N GLY A 389 35.68 14.84 4.57
CA GLY A 389 37.07 15.23 4.36
C GLY A 389 37.84 14.32 3.39
N PHE A 390 39.16 14.46 3.37
CA PHE A 390 40.13 13.65 2.62
C PHE A 390 41.22 13.08 3.56
N GLY A 391 40.85 12.73 4.79
CA GLY A 391 41.83 12.30 5.80
C GLY A 391 42.68 13.48 6.27
N GLU A 392 43.99 13.28 6.42
CA GLU A 392 44.89 14.30 6.98
C GLU A 392 45.02 15.56 6.10
N LEU A 393 44.90 15.43 4.77
CA LEU A 393 44.98 16.56 3.83
C LEU A 393 43.88 17.59 4.07
N PHE A 394 42.67 17.10 4.31
CA PHE A 394 41.50 17.90 4.65
C PHE A 394 40.67 17.11 5.66
N PRO A 395 40.91 17.31 6.98
CA PRO A 395 40.24 16.52 8.02
C PRO A 395 38.73 16.64 7.92
N ALA A 396 38.01 15.54 8.09
CA ALA A 396 36.55 15.58 8.22
C ALA A 396 36.18 16.47 9.41
N SER A 397 35.20 17.35 9.21
CA SER A 397 34.57 18.09 10.31
C SER A 397 33.37 17.33 10.85
N ASP A 398 32.83 17.80 11.97
CA ASP A 398 31.56 17.32 12.53
C ASP A 398 30.33 17.96 11.85
N ALA A 399 30.53 18.71 10.76
CA ALA A 399 29.47 19.38 10.03
C ALA A 399 28.49 18.35 9.45
N VAL A 400 27.22 18.48 9.84
CA VAL A 400 26.09 17.68 9.35
C VAL A 400 24.92 18.62 9.07
N VAL A 401 24.40 18.57 7.85
CA VAL A 401 23.15 19.22 7.48
C VAL A 401 22.06 18.15 7.36
N ARG A 402 20.91 18.40 7.98
CA ARG A 402 19.71 17.57 7.84
C ARG A 402 18.60 18.43 7.29
N GLN A 403 18.00 17.99 6.20
CA GLN A 403 16.94 18.75 5.53
C GLN A 403 15.84 17.82 5.07
N GLU A 404 14.60 18.19 5.40
CA GLU A 404 13.39 17.62 4.82
C GLU A 404 12.92 18.52 3.67
N VAL A 405 12.54 17.91 2.56
CA VAL A 405 12.16 18.60 1.33
C VAL A 405 10.90 17.96 0.77
N MET A 406 9.89 18.79 0.51
CA MET A 406 8.71 18.37 -0.23
C MET A 406 9.05 18.21 -1.73
N ILE A 407 8.86 17.01 -2.28
CA ILE A 407 9.20 16.60 -3.65
C ILE A 407 7.99 16.55 -4.58
#